data_AF-A0A958X7H9-F1
#
_entry.id   AF-A0A958X7H9-F1
#
_cell.length_a   1.000
_cell.length_b   1.000
_cell.length_c   1.000
_cell.angle_alpha   90.00
_cell.angle_beta   90.00
_cell.angle_gamma   90.00
#
_symmetry.space_group_name_H-M   'P 1'
#
loop_
_entity.id
_entity.type
_entity.pdbx_description
1 polymer ?
#
loop_
_entity_poly.entity_id
_entity_poly.type
_entity_poly.pdbx_seq_one_letter_code
_entity_poly.pdbx_strand_id
1 'polypeptide(L)'
;SNWSLDVGLQKKFLNNRLNVRISGSDLFYQTGWDGVSSFDGLVSTGSGRWDSRRASLSIGYRFGNDKVKSRKRKTGMEAEAGRVGG
;
A
#
# COMPACT_ATOMS: atom_id res chain seq x y z
N SER A 1 25.81 12.73 -5.98
CA SER A 1 24.41 12.78 -6.46
C SER A 1 23.60 11.79 -5.65
N ASN A 2 22.46 12.20 -5.11
CA ASN A 2 21.61 11.39 -4.22
C ASN A 2 20.22 11.25 -4.86
N TRP A 3 19.82 10.02 -5.18
CA TRP A 3 18.52 9.69 -5.76
C TRP A 3 18.16 8.22 -5.49
N SER A 4 16.88 7.87 -5.56
CA SER A 4 16.41 6.47 -5.53
C SER A 4 15.48 6.20 -6.71
N LEU A 5 15.44 4.94 -7.15
CA LEU A 5 14.36 4.41 -7.98
C LEU A 5 13.66 3.29 -7.22
N ASP A 6 12.36 3.48 -7.05
CA ASP A 6 11.47 2.54 -6.38
C ASP A 6 10.44 2.01 -7.39
N VAL A 7 10.25 0.70 -7.43
CA VAL A 7 9.34 0.03 -8.37
C VAL A 7 8.47 -1.00 -7.67
N GLY A 8 7.28 -1.24 -8.20
CA GLY A 8 6.40 -2.28 -7.69
C GLY A 8 5.46 -2.82 -8.76
N LEU A 9 5.24 -4.12 -8.72
CA LEU A 9 4.31 -4.84 -9.59
C LEU A 9 3.27 -5.56 -8.73
N GLN A 10 2.00 -5.48 -9.15
CA GLN A 10 0.90 -6.17 -8.48
C GLN A 10 0.03 -6.91 -9.49
N LYS A 11 -0.50 -8.06 -9.09
CA LYS A 11 -1.44 -8.83 -9.90
C LYS A 11 -2.54 -9.42 -9.04
N LYS A 12 -3.77 -9.30 -9.55
CA LYS A 12 -4.96 -9.90 -8.97
C LYS A 12 -5.26 -11.24 -9.64
N PHE A 13 -5.72 -12.19 -8.85
CA PHE A 13 -6.07 -13.55 -9.24
C PHE A 13 -7.40 -13.96 -8.58
N LEU A 14 -7.92 -15.13 -8.95
CA LEU A 14 -9.11 -15.75 -8.35
C LEU A 14 -10.31 -14.79 -8.30
N ASN A 15 -10.69 -14.20 -9.43
CA ASN A 15 -11.76 -13.21 -9.53
C ASN A 15 -11.57 -12.04 -8.54
N ASN A 16 -10.37 -11.46 -8.50
CA ASN A 16 -9.98 -10.37 -7.61
C ASN A 16 -9.96 -10.71 -6.11
N ARG A 17 -10.00 -12.00 -5.74
CA ARG A 17 -9.94 -12.44 -4.33
C ARG A 17 -8.52 -12.56 -3.82
N LEU A 18 -7.56 -12.92 -4.66
CA LEU A 18 -6.14 -12.98 -4.30
C LEU A 18 -5.40 -11.82 -4.95
N ASN A 19 -4.63 -11.06 -4.17
CA ASN A 19 -3.73 -10.02 -4.66
C ASN A 19 -2.30 -10.36 -4.22
N VAL A 20 -1.37 -10.35 -5.16
CA VAL A 20 0.07 -10.53 -4.90
C VAL A 20 0.79 -9.30 -5.42
N ARG A 21 1.61 -8.69 -4.57
CA ARG A 21 2.44 -7.53 -4.89
C ARG A 21 3.89 -7.78 -4.50
N ILE A 22 4.80 -7.43 -5.40
CA ILE A 22 6.22 -7.37 -5.15
C ILE A 22 6.70 -5.94 -5.40
N SER A 23 7.59 -5.43 -4.55
CA SER A 23 8.21 -4.12 -4.73
C SER A 23 9.66 -4.10 -4.30
N GLY A 24 10.43 -3.21 -4.90
CA GLY A 24 11.80 -2.90 -4.54
C GLY A 24 11.99 -1.40 -4.39
N SER A 25 12.71 -0.98 -3.35
CA SER A 25 13.09 0.40 -3.08
C SER A 25 14.60 0.58 -3.20
N ASP A 26 15.02 1.74 -3.65
CA ASP A 26 16.41 2.13 -3.95
C ASP A 26 17.17 1.05 -4.75
N LEU A 27 16.63 0.70 -5.93
CA LEU A 27 17.20 -0.35 -6.78
C LEU A 27 18.67 -0.13 -7.10
N PHE A 28 19.11 1.12 -7.25
CA PHE A 28 20.49 1.46 -7.58
C PHE A 28 21.39 1.68 -6.37
N TYR A 29 20.82 1.69 -5.15
CA TYR A 29 21.54 2.01 -3.92
C TYR A 29 22.38 3.27 -4.09
N GLN A 30 21.71 4.38 -4.40
CA GLN A 30 22.35 5.70 -4.59
C GLN A 30 21.93 6.74 -3.54
N THR A 31 21.04 6.42 -2.59
CA THR A 31 20.73 7.30 -1.46
C THR A 31 21.71 7.31 -0.28
N GLY A 32 22.18 8.48 0.13
CA GLY A 32 23.18 8.65 1.18
C GLY A 32 23.44 10.12 1.47
N TRP A 33 24.43 10.42 2.29
CA TRP A 33 24.87 11.80 2.49
C TRP A 33 26.38 11.90 2.34
N ASP A 34 26.81 13.05 1.85
CA ASP A 34 28.19 13.50 1.79
C ASP A 34 28.21 14.96 2.24
N GLY A 35 29.28 15.36 2.90
CA GLY A 35 29.40 16.70 3.46
C GLY A 35 30.84 17.09 3.70
N VAL A 36 31.13 18.36 3.42
CA VAL A 36 32.42 19.00 3.69
C VAL A 36 32.16 20.24 4.53
N SER A 37 32.94 20.42 5.59
CA SER A 37 32.93 21.60 6.44
C SER A 37 34.36 22.15 6.52
N SER A 38 34.52 23.47 6.35
CA SER A 38 35.79 24.15 6.57
C SER A 38 35.62 25.21 7.64
N PHE A 39 36.44 25.15 8.70
CA PHE A 39 36.45 26.16 9.75
C PHE A 39 37.87 26.36 10.28
N ASP A 40 38.34 27.61 10.29
CA ASP A 40 39.66 28.00 10.81
C ASP A 40 40.83 27.13 10.30
N GLY A 41 40.84 26.86 8.98
CA GLY A 41 41.85 26.02 8.35
C GLY A 41 41.66 24.50 8.54
N LEU A 42 40.74 24.06 9.40
CA LEU A 42 40.36 22.67 9.55
C LEU A 42 39.32 22.28 8.49
N VAL A 43 39.64 21.27 7.69
CA VAL A 43 38.70 20.64 6.75
C VAL A 43 38.21 19.34 7.34
N SER A 44 36.90 19.23 7.51
CA SER A 44 36.22 18.00 7.95
C SER A 44 35.37 17.46 6.81
N THR A 45 35.52 16.18 6.51
CA THR A 45 34.77 15.47 5.48
C THR A 45 34.03 14.31 6.10
N GLY A 46 32.75 14.16 5.76
CA GLY A 46 31.92 13.05 6.21
C GLY A 46 31.11 12.46 5.08
N SER A 47 30.82 11.18 5.18
CA SER A 47 29.89 10.50 4.30
C SER A 47 29.20 9.37 5.03
N GLY A 48 27.97 9.06 4.64
CA GLY A 48 27.23 7.93 5.19
C GLY A 48 26.19 7.39 4.22
N ARG A 49 25.91 6.09 4.36
CA ARG A 49 24.93 5.38 3.53
C ARG A 49 23.73 4.99 4.38
N TRP A 50 22.55 5.05 3.76
CA TRP A 50 21.31 4.69 4.43
C TRP A 50 21.04 3.20 4.21
N ASP A 51 20.34 2.56 5.14
CA ASP A 51 19.74 1.25 4.88
C ASP A 51 18.44 1.42 4.08
N SER A 52 18.64 1.70 2.79
CA SER A 52 17.61 2.17 1.85
C SER A 52 17.13 1.09 0.88
N ARG A 53 17.95 0.11 0.54
CA ARG A 53 17.62 -0.91 -0.45
C ARG A 53 16.79 -2.01 0.18
N ARG A 54 15.51 -2.08 -0.18
CA ARG A 54 14.53 -2.99 0.43
C ARG A 54 13.74 -3.73 -0.63
N ALA A 55 13.43 -4.99 -0.37
CA ALA A 55 12.48 -5.78 -1.15
C ALA A 55 11.27 -6.12 -0.29
N SER A 56 10.08 -6.14 -0.87
CA SER A 56 8.85 -6.47 -0.14
C SER A 56 7.93 -7.34 -0.98
N LEU A 57 7.38 -8.38 -0.33
CA LEU A 57 6.34 -9.25 -0.87
C LEU A 57 5.09 -9.07 -0.01
N SER A 58 3.95 -8.84 -0.65
CA SER A 58 2.65 -8.72 0.03
C SER A 58 1.64 -9.64 -0.64
N ILE A 59 0.97 -10.46 0.16
CA ILE A 59 -0.07 -11.39 -0.29
C ILE A 59 -1.33 -11.07 0.51
N GLY A 60 -2.43 -10.83 -0.18
CA GLY A 60 -3.73 -10.57 0.43
C GLY A 60 -4.81 -11.44 -0.18
N TYR A 61 -5.62 -12.09 0.66
CA TYR A 61 -6.75 -12.91 0.22
C TYR A 61 -8.06 -12.44 0.85
N ARG A 62 -9.10 -12.27 0.03
CA ARG A 62 -10.43 -11.81 0.43
C ARG A 62 -11.36 -13.00 0.65
N PHE A 63 -11.72 -13.23 1.91
CA PHE A 63 -12.74 -14.19 2.32
C PHE A 63 -14.14 -13.55 2.30
N GLY A 64 -15.19 -14.35 2.10
CA GLY A 64 -16.58 -13.90 2.07
C GLY A 64 -17.27 -14.04 0.71
N ASN A 65 -18.59 -13.79 0.68
CA ASN A 65 -19.41 -13.84 -0.51
C ASN A 65 -19.72 -12.42 -0.99
N ASP A 66 -19.14 -12.01 -2.13
CA ASP A 66 -19.38 -10.70 -2.74
C ASP A 66 -20.83 -10.51 -3.22
N LYS A 67 -21.62 -11.59 -3.25
CA LYS A 67 -23.01 -11.63 -3.74
C LYS A 67 -24.06 -11.72 -2.64
N VAL A 68 -23.76 -11.34 -1.39
CA VAL A 68 -24.81 -11.28 -0.36
C VAL A 68 -25.86 -10.25 -0.80
N LYS A 69 -27.00 -10.75 -1.33
CA LYS A 69 -28.16 -9.90 -1.59
C LYS A 69 -28.57 -9.29 -0.26
N SER A 70 -28.56 -7.97 -0.17
CA SER A 70 -29.22 -7.25 0.92
C SER A 70 -30.64 -7.79 1.03
N ARG A 71 -30.90 -8.58 2.08
CA ARG A 71 -32.19 -9.21 2.29
C ARG A 71 -33.14 -8.09 2.68
N LYS A 72 -33.85 -7.51 1.70
CA LYS A 72 -35.00 -6.65 1.97
C LYS A 72 -36.04 -7.50 2.68
N ARG A 73 -35.97 -7.57 4.02
CA ARG A 73 -37.07 -8.07 4.84
C ARG A 73 -38.17 -7.02 4.73
N LYS A 74 -39.22 -7.33 3.97
CA LYS A 74 -40.52 -6.71 4.26
C LYS A 74 -40.90 -7.19 5.65
N THR A 75 -40.87 -6.28 6.62
CA THR A 75 -41.36 -6.58 7.98
C THR A 75 -42.89 -6.61 7.92
N GLY A 76 -43.54 -7.35 8.81
CA GLY A 76 -45.01 -7.43 8.85
C GLY A 76 -45.69 -6.05 8.94
N MET A 77 -44.97 -5.04 9.44
CA MET A 77 -45.43 -3.66 9.51
C MET A 77 -45.67 -3.00 8.12
N GLU A 78 -44.90 -3.36 7.10
CA GLU A 78 -45.13 -2.87 5.72
C GLU A 78 -46.39 -3.47 5.10
N ALA A 79 -46.76 -4.71 5.48
CA ALA A 79 -48.00 -5.35 5.06
C ALA A 79 -49.22 -4.72 5.74
N GLU A 80 -49.07 -4.26 6.98
CA GLU A 80 -50.18 -3.61 7.71
C GLU A 80 -50.41 -2.19 7.19
N ALA A 81 -49.34 -1.44 6.91
CA ALA A 81 -49.42 -0.08 6.36
C ALA A 81 -50.18 -0.02 5.02
N GLY A 82 -50.03 -1.04 4.17
CA GLY A 82 -50.78 -1.14 2.90
C GLY A 82 -52.28 -1.43 3.07
N ARG A 83 -52.72 -1.87 4.26
CA ARG A 83 -54.11 -2.20 4.56
C ARG A 83 -54.89 -1.05 5.22
N VAL A 84 -54.20 -0.08 5.81
CA VAL A 84 -54.82 1.07 6.51
C VAL A 84 -54.95 2.32 5.63
N GLY A 85 -54.41 2.30 4.41
CA GLY A 85 -54.42 3.43 3.47
C GLY A 85 -55.36 3.27 2.27
N GLY A 86 -56.26 2.28 2.29
CA GLY A 86 -57.30 2.04 1.28
C GLY A 86 -58.67 2.46 1.76
#